data_AF-A0AAF3ENQ0-F1
#
_entry.id   AF-A0AAF3ENQ0-F1
#
_cell.length_a   1.000
_cell.length_b   1.000
_cell.length_c   1.000
_cell.angle_alpha   90.00
_cell.angle_beta   90.00
_cell.angle_gamma   90.00
#
_symmetry.space_group_name_H-M   'P 1'
#
loop_
_entity.id
_entity.type
_entity.pdbx_description
1 polymer ?
#
loop_
_entity_poly.entity_id
_entity_poly.type
_entity_poly.pdbx_seq_one_letter_code
_entity_poly.pdbx_strand_id
1 'polypeptide(L)'
;MPFIYTSIWAQRYFPFYFGAIFFYSNLELLQTEGDYFSDTTEKMPFLHTWSLGVEMQFYLVAPIFFYVSKIDSITISSSGFILTGAKSTTHWSHFRLGYIAKISYALYLVHFPVLRFIEYLVEYHEKEINGDKVMETYWEGIEKISEHTKKLFIQTHQPFGCLAKNNDFLNRFLDGLQKTKDLETFNQPFNKTDYYNSVVHQRLKVIMERCKKCHLIDITDAFVDSKRNLVLTYDPKTSLSYFDNQCHMTASGLKKIEKVFLLEIQAGLKEN
;
A
#
# COMPACT_ATOMS: atom_id res chain seq x y z
N MET A 1 16.71 -4.67 -0.15
CA MET A 1 15.68 -4.42 0.87
C MET A 1 14.30 -4.60 0.24
N PRO A 2 13.64 -5.78 0.32
CA PRO A 2 12.25 -5.91 -0.08
C PRO A 2 11.35 -5.64 1.14
N PHE A 3 10.47 -4.66 0.99
CA PHE A 3 9.53 -4.18 2.00
C PHE A 3 8.30 -5.10 2.15
N ILE A 4 7.81 -5.22 3.39
CA ILE A 4 6.63 -5.98 3.82
C ILE A 4 5.35 -5.26 3.34
N TYR A 5 4.65 -5.79 2.33
CA TYR A 5 3.51 -5.09 1.69
C TYR A 5 2.38 -6.00 1.18
N THR A 6 1.57 -6.71 2.00
CA THR A 6 0.24 -7.21 1.54
C THR A 6 -0.67 -7.56 2.72
N SER A 7 -1.77 -6.85 2.95
CA SER A 7 -3.08 -7.18 2.36
C SER A 7 -3.83 -5.94 1.88
N ILE A 8 -3.41 -4.77 2.35
CA ILE A 8 -4.03 -3.46 2.14
C ILE A 8 -3.55 -2.87 0.84
N TRP A 9 -2.26 -3.05 0.56
CA TRP A 9 -1.64 -2.66 -0.69
C TRP A 9 -2.12 -3.55 -1.82
N ALA A 10 -2.38 -4.84 -1.56
CA ALA A 10 -3.03 -5.71 -2.53
C ALA A 10 -4.43 -5.17 -2.88
N GLN A 11 -5.27 -4.82 -1.89
CA GLN A 11 -6.59 -4.22 -2.16
C GLN A 11 -6.50 -2.82 -2.79
N ARG A 12 -5.54 -1.98 -2.37
CA ARG A 12 -5.32 -0.63 -2.91
C ARG A 12 -4.83 -0.66 -4.35
N TYR A 13 -3.97 -1.63 -4.70
CA TYR A 13 -3.41 -1.77 -6.04
C TYR A 13 -4.18 -2.72 -6.95
N PHE A 14 -5.16 -3.45 -6.42
CA PHE A 14 -6.01 -4.34 -7.20
C PHE A 14 -6.67 -3.63 -8.40
N PRO A 15 -7.27 -2.43 -8.24
CA PRO A 15 -7.86 -1.73 -9.37
C PRO A 15 -6.81 -1.33 -10.42
N PHE A 16 -5.60 -0.96 -9.99
CA PHE A 16 -4.50 -0.61 -10.89
C PHE A 16 -3.96 -1.80 -11.66
N TYR A 17 -3.97 -2.99 -11.05
CA TYR A 17 -3.64 -4.24 -11.73
C TYR A 17 -4.63 -4.56 -12.85
N PHE A 18 -5.94 -4.45 -12.58
CA PHE A 18 -6.97 -4.58 -13.61
C PHE A 18 -6.85 -3.48 -14.67
N GLY A 19 -6.59 -2.25 -14.23
CA GLY A 19 -6.28 -1.11 -15.09
C GLY A 19 -5.13 -1.38 -16.04
N ALA A 20 -4.07 -2.04 -15.58
CA ALA A 20 -2.94 -2.41 -16.42
C ALA A 20 -3.29 -3.50 -17.45
N ILE A 21 -4.06 -4.52 -17.05
CA ILE A 21 -4.49 -5.62 -17.94
C ILE A 21 -5.42 -5.12 -19.04
N PHE A 22 -6.37 -4.26 -18.68
CA PHE A 22 -7.39 -3.76 -19.59
C PHE A 22 -7.05 -2.38 -20.17
N PHE A 23 -5.82 -1.91 -19.96
CA PHE A 23 -5.31 -0.63 -20.48
C PHE A 23 -6.15 0.60 -20.12
N TYR A 24 -6.66 0.66 -18.89
CA TYR A 24 -7.38 1.83 -18.34
C TYR A 24 -6.74 2.38 -17.05
N SER A 25 -5.55 1.92 -16.69
CA SER A 25 -4.76 2.38 -15.52
C SER A 25 -4.65 3.91 -15.42
N ASN A 26 -4.64 4.63 -16.55
CA ASN A 26 -4.64 6.09 -16.57
C ASN A 26 -5.91 6.71 -15.97
N LEU A 27 -7.08 6.09 -16.18
CA LEU A 27 -8.34 6.54 -15.61
C LEU A 27 -8.44 6.17 -14.13
N GLU A 28 -7.93 4.99 -13.76
CA GLU A 28 -7.87 4.57 -12.35
C GLU A 28 -7.00 5.53 -11.53
N LEU A 29 -5.82 5.89 -12.06
CA LEU A 29 -4.91 6.85 -11.43
C LEU A 29 -5.54 8.24 -11.29
N LEU A 30 -6.29 8.67 -12.31
CA LEU A 30 -7.03 9.93 -12.29
C LEU A 30 -8.08 9.98 -11.17
N GLN A 31 -8.77 8.87 -10.92
CA GLN A 31 -9.84 8.78 -9.93
C GLN A 31 -9.34 8.64 -8.49
N THR A 32 -8.15 8.05 -8.30
CA THR A 32 -7.67 7.62 -6.98
C THR A 32 -6.54 8.48 -6.43
N GLU A 33 -5.59 8.88 -7.28
CA GLU A 33 -4.41 9.67 -6.89
C GLU A 33 -4.37 11.05 -7.58
N GLY A 34 -5.34 11.38 -8.43
CA GLY A 34 -5.49 12.70 -9.03
C GLY A 34 -4.90 12.82 -10.42
N ASP A 35 -3.59 13.09 -10.56
CA ASP A 35 -2.97 13.20 -11.90
C ASP A 35 -1.57 12.59 -11.91
N TYR A 36 -1.03 12.36 -13.11
CA TYR A 36 0.31 11.81 -13.33
C TYR A 36 1.39 12.61 -12.58
N PHE A 37 1.23 13.94 -12.51
CA PHE A 37 2.18 14.86 -11.88
C PHE A 37 1.93 15.13 -10.40
N SER A 38 1.05 14.38 -9.75
CA SER A 38 0.78 14.59 -8.32
C SER A 38 1.93 14.08 -7.44
N ASP A 39 2.16 14.74 -6.30
CA ASP A 39 3.18 14.34 -5.32
C ASP A 39 2.93 12.94 -4.72
N THR A 40 1.69 12.44 -4.76
CA THR A 40 1.37 11.08 -4.29
C THR A 40 1.69 10.01 -5.33
N THR A 41 1.78 10.40 -6.61
CA THR A 41 1.99 9.50 -7.74
C THR A 41 3.44 9.01 -7.86
N GLU A 42 4.43 9.77 -7.38
CA GLU A 42 5.86 9.39 -7.44
C GLU A 42 6.16 8.06 -6.73
N LYS A 43 5.32 7.68 -5.76
CA LYS A 43 5.46 6.43 -4.97
C LYS A 43 4.64 5.27 -5.52
N MET A 44 3.91 5.44 -6.64
CA MET A 44 3.02 4.43 -7.19
C MET A 44 3.77 3.41 -8.06
N PRO A 45 3.78 2.11 -7.69
CA PRO A 45 4.48 1.07 -8.43
C PRO A 45 3.98 0.92 -9.88
N PHE A 46 2.69 1.18 -10.11
CA PHE A 46 2.04 1.04 -11.41
C PHE A 46 2.05 2.33 -12.24
N LEU A 47 2.74 3.39 -11.81
CA LEU A 47 2.75 4.66 -12.54
C LEU A 47 3.19 4.49 -14.01
N HIS A 48 4.15 3.60 -14.26
CA HIS A 48 4.64 3.30 -15.61
C HIS A 48 3.58 2.70 -16.54
N THR A 49 2.49 2.14 -16.00
CA THR A 49 1.36 1.64 -16.78
C THR A 49 0.40 2.73 -17.24
N TRP A 50 0.50 3.94 -16.70
CA TRP A 50 -0.35 5.07 -17.07
C TRP A 50 -0.16 5.42 -18.55
N SER A 51 1.10 5.59 -19.00
CA SER A 51 1.40 5.92 -20.39
C SER A 51 1.04 4.77 -21.33
N LEU A 52 1.18 3.53 -20.87
CA LEU A 52 0.77 2.33 -21.59
C LEU A 52 -0.75 2.28 -21.83
N GLY A 53 -1.55 2.66 -20.83
CA GLY A 53 -3.01 2.77 -20.96
C GLY A 53 -3.42 3.80 -22.01
N VAL A 54 -2.82 5.00 -21.95
CA VAL A 54 -3.05 6.08 -22.94
C VAL A 54 -2.63 5.66 -24.34
N GLU A 55 -1.48 4.99 -24.47
CA GLU A 55 -0.95 4.52 -25.75
C GLU A 55 -1.88 3.48 -26.41
N MET A 56 -2.35 2.49 -25.64
CA MET A 56 -3.27 1.47 -26.17
C MET A 56 -4.65 2.05 -26.51
N GLN A 57 -5.15 3.00 -25.72
CA GLN A 57 -6.37 3.74 -26.04
C GLN A 57 -6.21 4.54 -27.33
N PHE A 58 -5.08 5.22 -27.53
CA PHE A 58 -4.78 5.93 -28.76
C PHE A 58 -4.76 4.99 -29.97
N TYR A 59 -4.11 3.83 -29.88
CA TYR A 59 -4.09 2.86 -30.97
C TYR A 59 -5.45 2.24 -31.30
N LEU A 60 -6.38 2.19 -30.35
CA LEU A 60 -7.75 1.74 -30.61
C LEU A 60 -8.63 2.86 -31.17
N VAL A 61 -8.55 4.08 -30.60
CA VAL A 61 -9.42 5.19 -30.94
C VAL A 61 -8.98 5.90 -32.22
N ALA A 62 -7.68 6.12 -32.44
CA ALA A 62 -7.20 6.87 -33.60
C ALA A 62 -7.61 6.24 -34.95
N PRO A 63 -7.48 4.91 -35.18
CA PRO A 63 -7.93 4.31 -36.43
C PRO A 63 -9.43 4.45 -36.66
N ILE A 64 -10.24 4.30 -35.60
CA ILE A 64 -11.70 4.47 -35.67
C ILE A 64 -12.05 5.92 -35.98
N PHE A 65 -11.39 6.86 -35.29
CA PHE A 65 -11.56 8.29 -35.51
C PHE A 65 -11.24 8.66 -36.97
N PHE A 66 -10.08 8.26 -37.49
CA PHE A 66 -9.66 8.52 -38.87
C PHE A 66 -10.55 7.83 -39.91
N TYR A 67 -11.03 6.62 -39.61
CA TYR A 67 -11.96 5.89 -40.47
C TYR A 67 -13.33 6.57 -40.56
N VAL A 68 -13.87 7.06 -39.43
CA VAL A 68 -15.16 7.76 -39.36
C VAL A 68 -15.05 9.19 -39.90
N SER A 69 -13.94 9.88 -39.65
CA SER A 69 -13.75 11.28 -40.06
C SER A 69 -13.45 11.47 -41.54
N LYS A 70 -13.34 10.38 -42.33
CA LYS A 70 -13.05 10.38 -43.78
C LYS A 70 -11.94 11.38 -44.16
N ILE A 71 -10.82 11.35 -43.43
CA ILE A 71 -9.68 12.23 -43.73
C ILE A 71 -8.98 11.65 -44.97
N ASP A 72 -9.05 12.38 -46.08
CA ASP A 72 -8.72 11.93 -47.44
C ASP A 72 -7.25 11.48 -47.61
N SER A 73 -7.10 10.21 -48.02
CA SER A 73 -6.11 9.54 -48.88
C SER A 73 -4.58 9.81 -48.78
N ILE A 74 -4.11 10.98 -48.32
CA ILE A 74 -2.68 11.36 -48.31
C ILE A 74 -1.92 10.75 -47.13
N THR A 75 -2.57 10.54 -45.97
CA THR A 75 -1.94 9.94 -44.76
C THR A 75 -1.74 8.42 -44.86
N ILE A 76 -2.46 7.74 -45.77
CA ILE A 76 -2.29 6.30 -46.01
C ILE A 76 -1.05 6.03 -46.87
N SER A 77 -0.69 6.97 -47.76
CA SER A 77 0.49 6.85 -48.64
C SER A 77 1.82 6.90 -47.87
N SER A 78 1.91 7.76 -46.83
CA SER A 78 3.09 7.83 -45.96
C SER A 78 3.30 6.58 -45.10
N SER A 79 2.21 5.87 -44.76
CA SER A 79 2.26 4.60 -44.03
C SER A 79 2.83 3.46 -44.88
N GLY A 80 2.65 3.52 -46.21
CA GLY A 80 3.21 2.55 -47.16
C GLY A 80 4.75 2.62 -47.27
N PHE A 81 5.34 3.81 -47.13
CA PHE A 81 6.79 4.01 -47.17
C PHE A 81 7.52 3.46 -45.92
N ILE A 82 6.87 3.50 -44.76
CA ILE A 82 7.42 2.90 -43.53
C ILE A 82 7.36 1.36 -43.60
N LEU A 83 6.32 0.81 -44.23
CA LEU A 83 6.17 -0.64 -44.43
C LEU A 83 7.15 -1.24 -45.46
N THR A 84 7.63 -0.46 -46.44
CA THR A 84 8.65 -0.92 -47.40
C THR A 84 10.08 -0.72 -46.90
N GLY A 85 10.33 0.23 -46.00
CA GLY A 85 11.62 0.41 -45.32
C GLY A 85 11.99 -0.73 -44.35
N ALA A 86 11.02 -1.49 -43.85
CA ALA A 86 11.23 -2.60 -42.90
C ALA A 86 11.62 -3.93 -43.57
N LYS A 87 11.73 -4.00 -44.91
CA LYS A 87 12.09 -5.23 -45.65
C LYS A 87 13.58 -5.37 -45.96
N SER A 88 14.45 -4.60 -45.30
CA SER A 88 15.91 -4.72 -45.46
C SER A 88 16.62 -5.07 -44.15
N THR A 89 16.29 -6.22 -43.57
CA THR A 89 17.24 -7.01 -42.77
C THR A 89 17.02 -8.47 -43.12
N THR A 90 17.87 -8.98 -44.01
CA THR A 90 17.82 -10.31 -44.56
C THR A 90 18.30 -11.35 -43.55
N HIS A 91 17.53 -12.44 -43.51
CA HIS A 91 17.94 -13.83 -43.24
C HIS A 91 18.17 -14.26 -41.79
N TRP A 92 17.38 -15.25 -41.36
CA TRP A 92 17.33 -15.96 -40.07
C TRP A 92 16.41 -15.38 -38.99
N SER A 93 15.17 -15.07 -39.36
CA SER A 93 14.06 -15.25 -38.42
C SER A 93 13.02 -16.13 -39.08
N HIS A 94 13.06 -17.44 -38.80
CA HIS A 94 11.93 -18.30 -39.16
C HIS A 94 10.67 -17.67 -38.55
N PHE A 95 9.72 -17.27 -39.39
CA PHE A 95 8.49 -16.60 -38.97
C PHE A 95 7.78 -17.33 -37.82
N ARG A 96 7.85 -18.67 -37.82
CA ARG A 96 7.33 -19.51 -36.73
C ARG A 96 8.12 -19.39 -35.42
N LEU A 97 9.45 -19.33 -35.47
CA LEU A 97 10.29 -19.14 -34.28
C LEU A 97 10.11 -17.74 -33.67
N GLY A 98 9.98 -16.70 -34.50
CA GLY A 98 9.67 -15.35 -34.01
C GLY A 98 8.29 -15.25 -33.37
N TYR A 99 7.29 -15.98 -33.90
CA TYR A 99 5.95 -16.05 -33.32
C TYR A 99 5.93 -16.84 -32.00
N ILE A 100 6.61 -17.99 -31.95
CA ILE A 100 6.78 -18.79 -30.72
C ILE A 100 7.55 -18.00 -29.65
N ALA A 101 8.60 -17.27 -30.02
CA ALA A 101 9.35 -16.42 -29.10
C ALA A 101 8.49 -15.28 -28.54
N LYS A 102 7.64 -14.65 -29.35
CA LYS A 102 6.70 -13.61 -28.90
C LYS A 102 5.61 -14.17 -27.98
N ILE A 103 5.07 -15.36 -28.28
CA ILE A 103 4.12 -16.04 -27.39
C ILE A 103 4.81 -16.42 -26.08
N SER A 104 6.02 -16.99 -26.14
CA SER A 104 6.79 -17.37 -24.95
C SER A 104 7.15 -16.17 -24.09
N TYR A 105 7.53 -15.05 -24.71
CA TYR A 105 7.80 -13.78 -24.02
C TYR A 105 6.54 -13.15 -23.40
N ALA A 106 5.41 -13.16 -24.13
CA ALA A 106 4.13 -12.69 -23.61
C ALA A 106 3.60 -13.58 -22.48
N LEU A 107 3.76 -14.90 -22.59
CA LEU A 107 3.45 -15.85 -21.52
C LEU A 107 4.38 -15.63 -20.33
N TYR A 108 5.69 -15.45 -20.52
CA TYR A 108 6.63 -15.19 -19.43
C TYR A 108 6.29 -13.90 -18.66
N LEU A 109 6.00 -12.79 -19.37
CA LEU A 109 5.65 -11.52 -18.75
C LEU A 109 4.34 -11.54 -17.95
N VAL A 110 3.40 -12.43 -18.29
CA VAL A 110 2.11 -12.55 -17.60
C VAL A 110 2.12 -13.65 -16.54
N HIS A 111 2.78 -14.78 -16.80
CA HIS A 111 2.75 -15.95 -15.93
C HIS A 111 3.80 -15.88 -14.84
N PHE A 112 4.98 -15.31 -15.10
CA PHE A 112 6.01 -15.19 -14.08
C PHE A 112 5.57 -14.29 -12.92
N PRO A 113 4.96 -13.10 -13.13
CA PRO A 113 4.40 -12.32 -12.04
C PRO A 113 3.27 -13.04 -11.30
N VAL A 114 2.41 -13.79 -12.00
CA VAL A 114 1.31 -14.55 -11.38
C VAL A 114 1.84 -15.73 -10.56
N LEU A 115 2.82 -16.48 -11.06
CA LEU A 115 3.46 -17.58 -10.32
C LEU A 115 4.23 -17.04 -9.10
N ARG A 116 4.96 -15.93 -9.25
CA ARG A 116 5.62 -15.26 -8.12
C ARG A 116 4.62 -14.70 -7.12
N PHE A 117 3.46 -14.24 -7.59
CA PHE A 117 2.36 -13.81 -6.74
C PHE A 117 1.69 -15.00 -6.02
N ILE A 118 1.53 -16.16 -6.68
CA ILE A 118 1.01 -17.38 -6.05
C ILE A 118 2.01 -17.95 -5.04
N GLU A 119 3.30 -18.04 -5.37
CA GLU A 119 4.38 -18.39 -4.42
C GLU A 119 4.35 -17.46 -3.21
N TYR A 120 4.25 -16.16 -3.44
CA TYR A 120 4.10 -15.16 -2.40
C TYR A 120 2.85 -15.38 -1.54
N LEU A 121 1.69 -15.66 -2.14
CA LEU A 121 0.44 -15.93 -1.41
C LEU A 121 0.49 -17.23 -0.60
N VAL A 122 1.20 -18.25 -1.10
CA VAL A 122 1.37 -19.55 -0.42
C VAL A 122 2.37 -19.41 0.75
N GLU A 123 3.49 -18.69 0.55
CA GLU A 123 4.51 -18.44 1.59
C GLU A 123 3.98 -17.50 2.70
N TYR A 124 3.05 -16.60 2.38
CA TYR A 124 2.42 -15.70 3.37
C TYR A 124 1.34 -16.37 4.24
N HIS A 125 0.97 -17.62 3.93
CA HIS A 125 -0.06 -18.36 4.65
C HIS A 125 0.49 -19.23 5.80
N GLU A 126 1.80 -19.19 6.06
CA GLU A 126 2.38 -19.76 7.28
C GLU A 126 2.04 -18.87 8.47
N LYS A 127 1.01 -19.31 9.20
CA LYS A 127 0.58 -18.77 10.50
C LYS A 127 1.55 -19.09 11.65
N GLU A 128 2.68 -19.74 11.38
CA GLU A 128 3.60 -20.17 12.41
C GLU A 128 4.70 -19.13 12.60
N ILE A 129 4.80 -18.59 13.81
CA ILE A 129 5.85 -17.65 14.23
C ILE A 129 7.24 -18.31 14.14
N ASN A 130 7.29 -19.65 14.21
CA ASN A 130 8.52 -20.43 14.12
C ASN A 130 9.01 -20.47 12.68
N GLY A 131 10.08 -19.72 12.40
CA GLY A 131 10.62 -19.58 11.03
C GLY A 131 10.12 -18.34 10.30
N ASP A 132 9.42 -17.43 10.99
CA ASP A 132 8.95 -16.17 10.42
C ASP A 132 10.13 -15.28 9.99
N LYS A 133 10.41 -15.28 8.69
CA LYS A 133 11.48 -14.50 8.06
C LYS A 133 11.35 -12.99 8.32
N VAL A 134 10.12 -12.51 8.51
CA VAL A 134 9.86 -11.10 8.86
C VAL A 134 10.33 -10.81 10.28
N MET A 135 10.05 -11.71 11.22
CA MET A 135 10.52 -11.59 12.61
C MET A 135 12.04 -11.57 12.70
N GLU A 136 12.73 -12.45 11.96
CA GLU A 136 14.20 -12.47 11.94
C GLU A 136 14.77 -11.19 11.33
N THR A 137 14.15 -10.64 10.27
CA THR A 137 14.55 -9.34 9.71
C THR A 137 14.40 -8.20 10.73
N TYR A 138 13.30 -8.18 11.51
CA TYR A 138 13.13 -7.21 12.59
C TYR A 138 14.18 -7.40 13.68
N TRP A 139 14.50 -8.64 14.04
CA TRP A 139 15.50 -8.96 15.05
C TRP A 139 16.90 -8.46 14.65
N GLU A 140 17.35 -8.72 13.42
CA GLU A 140 18.65 -8.21 12.91
C GLU A 140 18.77 -6.68 13.04
N GLY A 141 17.68 -5.96 12.72
CA GLY A 141 17.64 -4.50 12.86
C GLY A 141 17.71 -4.04 14.32
N ILE A 142 16.95 -4.69 15.20
CA ILE A 142 16.93 -4.39 16.64
C ILE A 142 18.28 -4.69 17.27
N GLU A 143 18.88 -5.83 16.95
CA GLU A 143 20.18 -6.24 17.46
C GLU A 143 21.26 -5.19 17.14
N LYS A 144 21.34 -4.77 15.87
CA LYS A 144 22.29 -3.74 15.42
C LYS A 144 22.11 -2.40 16.14
N ILE A 145 20.87 -1.97 16.38
CA ILE A 145 20.58 -0.74 17.13
C ILE A 145 20.90 -0.94 18.62
N SER A 146 20.63 -2.11 19.17
CA SER A 146 20.86 -2.45 20.58
C SER A 146 22.34 -2.47 20.97
N GLU A 147 23.24 -2.72 20.01
CA GLU A 147 24.70 -2.62 20.20
C GLU A 147 25.14 -1.21 20.57
N HIS A 148 24.49 -0.20 19.98
CA HIS A 148 24.87 1.21 20.08
C HIS A 148 23.99 1.99 21.07
N THR A 149 23.04 1.32 21.73
CA THR A 149 22.09 1.97 22.64
C THR A 149 22.12 1.33 24.03
N LYS A 150 21.86 2.16 25.04
CA LYS A 150 21.73 1.71 26.43
C LYS A 150 20.39 1.04 26.68
N LYS A 151 19.34 1.62 26.11
CA LYS A 151 17.94 1.17 26.18
C LYS A 151 17.28 1.45 24.84
N LEU A 152 16.40 0.57 24.40
CA LEU A 152 15.61 0.74 23.17
C LEU A 152 14.13 0.81 23.54
N PHE A 153 13.44 1.85 23.09
CA PHE A 153 12.00 2.00 23.31
C PHE A 153 11.26 1.63 22.03
N ILE A 154 10.35 0.66 22.12
CA ILE A 154 9.58 0.16 20.98
C ILE A 154 8.11 0.52 21.21
N GLN A 155 7.54 1.31 20.32
CA GLN A 155 6.11 1.63 20.38
C GLN A 155 5.27 0.49 19.81
N THR A 156 4.17 0.16 20.47
CA THR A 156 3.11 -0.71 19.92
C THR A 156 2.43 -0.08 18.69
N HIS A 157 1.81 -0.94 17.88
CA HIS A 157 1.01 -0.47 16.74
C HIS A 157 -0.34 0.08 17.21
N GLN A 158 -0.91 1.00 16.44
CA GLN A 158 -2.20 1.60 16.75
C GLN A 158 -3.35 0.57 16.88
N PRO A 159 -4.32 0.79 17.79
CA PRO A 159 -5.36 -0.18 18.15
C PRO A 159 -6.54 -0.28 17.17
N PHE A 160 -6.43 0.31 15.99
CA PHE A 160 -7.46 0.23 14.97
C PHE A 160 -6.87 -0.18 13.61
N GLY A 161 -7.67 -0.92 12.86
CA GLY A 161 -7.33 -1.35 11.51
C GLY A 161 -7.57 -0.21 10.53
N CYS A 162 -6.50 0.38 10.03
CA CYS A 162 -6.51 1.41 8.99
C CYS A 162 -6.94 0.94 7.60
N LEU A 163 -7.61 -0.21 7.53
CA LEU A 163 -7.70 -1.06 6.35
C LEU A 163 -9.13 -1.18 5.86
N ALA A 164 -10.02 -0.31 6.34
CA ALA A 164 -11.39 -0.23 5.89
C ALA A 164 -11.49 0.83 4.78
N LYS A 165 -11.34 0.36 3.54
CA LYS A 165 -11.88 0.90 2.27
C LYS A 165 -12.10 2.42 2.21
N ASN A 166 -11.31 3.06 1.35
CA ASN A 166 -11.29 4.48 0.95
C ASN A 166 -10.59 5.38 1.97
N ASN A 167 -9.45 5.95 1.53
CA ASN A 167 -8.59 6.96 2.20
C ASN A 167 -9.32 8.30 2.40
N ASP A 168 -10.55 8.25 2.91
CA ASP A 168 -11.54 9.33 2.89
C ASP A 168 -12.13 9.55 4.28
N PHE A 169 -11.55 8.93 5.32
CA PHE A 169 -11.98 9.06 6.70
C PHE A 169 -12.08 10.52 7.14
N LEU A 170 -11.02 11.31 6.93
CA LEU A 170 -10.94 12.70 7.35
C LEU A 170 -11.95 13.56 6.58
N ASN A 171 -12.20 13.28 5.31
CA ASN A 171 -13.20 14.00 4.52
C ASN A 171 -14.61 13.72 5.06
N ARG A 172 -14.95 12.46 5.34
CA ARG A 172 -16.22 12.11 5.98
C ARG A 172 -16.33 12.70 7.38
N PHE A 173 -15.23 12.73 8.13
CA PHE A 173 -15.18 13.33 9.45
C PHE A 173 -15.45 14.85 9.40
N LEU A 174 -14.83 15.57 8.45
CA LEU A 174 -15.09 16.99 8.21
C LEU A 174 -16.53 17.25 7.76
N ASP A 175 -17.09 16.38 6.91
CA ASP A 175 -18.50 16.46 6.51
C ASP A 175 -19.45 16.25 7.71
N GLY A 176 -19.13 15.28 8.57
CA GLY A 176 -19.84 15.04 9.83
C GLY A 176 -19.79 16.22 10.78
N LEU A 177 -18.63 16.88 10.90
CA LEU A 177 -18.47 18.10 11.69
C LEU A 177 -19.39 19.23 11.22
N GLN A 178 -19.54 19.38 9.90
CA GLN A 178 -20.36 20.44 9.32
C GLN A 178 -21.85 20.14 9.38
N LYS A 179 -22.25 18.88 9.11
CA LYS A 179 -23.66 18.50 8.91
C LYS A 179 -24.34 17.99 10.16
N THR A 180 -23.81 16.91 10.75
CA THR A 180 -24.53 16.13 11.77
C THR A 180 -24.11 16.50 13.19
N LYS A 181 -22.86 16.94 13.37
CA LYS A 181 -22.16 17.12 14.67
C LYS A 181 -22.13 15.87 15.55
N ASP A 182 -22.68 14.75 15.09
CA ASP A 182 -22.57 13.45 15.72
C ASP A 182 -21.32 12.75 15.21
N LEU A 183 -20.23 12.95 15.94
CA LEU A 183 -18.92 12.37 15.61
C LEU A 183 -18.73 10.98 16.21
N GLU A 184 -19.69 10.50 17.00
CA GLU A 184 -19.54 9.25 17.74
C GLU A 184 -19.50 8.03 16.81
N THR A 185 -20.21 8.14 15.69
CA THR A 185 -20.24 7.15 14.61
C THR A 185 -18.87 6.91 13.95
N PHE A 186 -17.91 7.82 14.12
CA PHE A 186 -16.55 7.68 13.59
C PHE A 186 -15.62 6.88 14.51
N ASN A 187 -16.05 6.55 15.75
CA ASN A 187 -15.32 5.63 16.60
C ASN A 187 -15.46 4.20 16.08
N GLN A 188 -14.39 3.41 16.17
CA GLN A 188 -14.35 2.06 15.60
C GLN A 188 -14.57 1.00 16.68
N PRO A 189 -15.22 -0.14 16.36
CA PRO A 189 -15.29 -1.26 17.29
C PRO A 189 -13.89 -1.79 17.59
N PHE A 190 -13.61 -2.06 18.86
CA PHE A 190 -12.36 -2.63 19.34
C PHE A 190 -12.60 -4.03 19.91
N ASN A 191 -11.99 -5.05 19.30
CA ASN A 191 -11.92 -6.37 19.91
C ASN A 191 -10.53 -6.59 20.52
N LYS A 192 -10.48 -6.54 21.85
CA LYS A 192 -9.24 -6.71 22.61
C LYS A 192 -8.56 -8.05 22.31
N THR A 193 -9.33 -9.13 22.23
CA THR A 193 -8.80 -10.48 22.00
C THR A 193 -8.15 -10.58 20.62
N ASP A 194 -8.82 -10.07 19.58
CA ASP A 194 -8.28 -10.11 18.22
C ASP A 194 -7.03 -9.24 18.08
N TYR A 195 -7.01 -8.09 18.76
CA TYR A 195 -5.87 -7.18 18.77
C TYR A 195 -4.61 -7.84 19.36
N TYR A 196 -4.70 -8.40 20.58
CA TYR A 196 -3.56 -9.03 21.23
C TYR A 196 -3.18 -10.39 20.62
N ASN A 197 -4.11 -11.05 19.94
CA ASN A 197 -3.83 -12.26 19.15
C ASN A 197 -3.35 -11.94 17.72
N SER A 198 -3.21 -10.67 17.36
CA SER A 198 -2.67 -10.30 16.05
C SER A 198 -1.21 -10.73 15.91
N VAL A 199 -0.80 -11.05 14.68
CA VAL A 199 0.57 -11.44 14.35
C VAL A 199 1.58 -10.36 14.79
N VAL A 200 1.20 -9.09 14.71
CA VAL A 200 2.06 -7.97 15.13
C VAL A 200 2.29 -7.99 16.64
N HIS A 201 1.24 -8.20 17.45
CA HIS A 201 1.38 -8.33 18.90
C HIS A 201 2.21 -9.55 19.29
N GLN A 202 2.00 -10.67 18.61
CA GLN A 202 2.77 -11.88 18.86
C GLN A 202 4.26 -11.68 18.56
N ARG A 203 4.61 -11.02 17.45
CA ARG A 203 6.00 -10.64 17.13
C ARG A 203 6.60 -9.72 18.19
N LEU A 204 5.87 -8.67 18.60
CA LEU A 204 6.32 -7.77 19.65
C LEU A 204 6.59 -8.51 20.97
N LYS A 205 5.72 -9.47 21.35
CA LYS A 205 5.93 -10.31 22.53
C LYS A 205 7.26 -11.08 22.44
N VAL A 206 7.54 -11.72 21.30
CA VAL A 206 8.81 -12.45 21.08
C VAL A 206 10.01 -11.50 21.14
N ILE A 207 9.91 -10.31 20.53
CA ILE A 207 10.97 -9.28 20.59
C ILE A 207 11.27 -8.90 22.05
N MET A 208 10.23 -8.64 22.84
CA MET A 208 10.36 -8.21 24.23
C MET A 208 10.91 -9.32 25.13
N GLU A 209 10.62 -10.59 24.82
CA GLU A 209 11.22 -11.75 25.51
C GLU A 209 12.71 -11.93 25.16
N ARG A 210 13.12 -11.64 23.92
CA ARG A 210 14.53 -11.76 23.47
C ARG A 210 15.41 -10.57 23.89
N CYS A 211 14.89 -9.35 23.83
CA CYS A 211 15.67 -8.12 24.00
C CYS A 211 15.63 -7.57 25.43
N LYS A 212 16.68 -7.83 26.22
CA LYS A 212 16.80 -7.32 27.61
C LYS A 212 16.91 -5.80 27.72
N LYS A 213 17.41 -5.13 26.68
CA LYS A 213 17.52 -3.66 26.64
C LYS A 213 16.25 -2.97 26.14
N CYS A 214 15.26 -3.73 25.68
CA CYS A 214 14.06 -3.17 25.08
C CYS A 214 13.02 -2.86 26.15
N HIS A 215 12.26 -1.79 25.95
CA HIS A 215 11.10 -1.42 26.73
C HIS A 215 9.95 -1.10 25.78
N LEU A 216 8.78 -1.70 26.01
CA LEU A 216 7.62 -1.55 25.15
C LEU A 216 6.78 -0.35 25.61
N ILE A 217 6.51 0.60 24.72
CA ILE A 217 5.58 1.69 24.95
C ILE A 217 4.22 1.26 24.40
N ASP A 218 3.33 0.84 25.31
CA ASP A 218 1.94 0.51 24.96
C ASP A 218 1.08 1.77 24.88
N ILE A 219 0.62 2.11 23.67
CA ILE A 219 -0.23 3.29 23.42
C ILE A 219 -1.72 2.92 23.31
N THR A 220 -2.07 1.64 23.45
CA THR A 220 -3.41 1.11 23.22
C THR A 220 -4.45 1.83 24.08
N ASP A 221 -4.16 1.93 25.38
CA ASP A 221 -5.07 2.52 26.36
C ASP A 221 -5.29 4.02 26.16
N ALA A 222 -4.42 4.71 25.41
CA ALA A 222 -4.65 6.09 25.05
C ALA A 222 -5.88 6.21 24.13
N PHE A 223 -6.00 5.31 23.15
CA PHE A 223 -7.03 5.40 22.12
C PHE A 223 -8.23 4.49 22.37
N VAL A 224 -8.17 3.55 23.31
CA VAL A 224 -9.27 2.59 23.55
C VAL A 224 -10.13 3.01 24.73
N ASP A 225 -11.44 3.09 24.50
CA ASP A 225 -12.44 3.09 25.56
C ASP A 225 -12.85 1.64 25.87
N SER A 226 -12.20 1.07 26.89
CA SER A 226 -12.43 -0.30 27.33
C SER A 226 -13.84 -0.58 27.85
N LYS A 227 -14.60 0.45 28.26
CA LYS A 227 -15.99 0.25 28.73
C LYS A 227 -16.95 0.07 27.57
N ARG A 228 -16.69 0.79 26.47
CA ARG A 228 -17.53 0.78 25.27
C ARG A 228 -17.01 -0.15 24.18
N ASN A 229 -15.81 -0.71 24.36
CA ASN A 229 -15.10 -1.49 23.35
C ASN A 229 -14.97 -0.69 22.04
N LEU A 230 -14.55 0.57 22.15
CA LEU A 230 -14.39 1.48 21.02
C LEU A 230 -12.98 2.03 20.95
N VAL A 231 -12.43 2.17 19.75
CA VAL A 231 -11.28 3.01 19.48
C VAL A 231 -11.76 4.42 19.19
N LEU A 232 -11.24 5.36 19.97
CA LEU A 232 -11.47 6.79 19.84
C LEU A 232 -10.67 7.32 18.66
N THR A 233 -11.36 7.89 17.68
CA THR A 233 -10.74 8.45 16.46
C THR A 233 -10.63 9.98 16.49
N TYR A 234 -11.21 10.62 17.50
CA TYR A 234 -11.19 12.07 17.67
C TYR A 234 -11.26 12.52 19.14
N ASP A 235 -10.91 13.78 19.38
CA ASP A 235 -11.05 14.44 20.67
C ASP A 235 -12.45 15.06 20.83
N PRO A 236 -13.28 14.60 21.78
CA PRO A 236 -14.62 15.14 21.99
C PRO A 236 -14.62 16.60 22.47
N LYS A 237 -13.50 17.13 23.00
CA LYS A 237 -13.42 18.52 23.47
C LYS A 237 -13.09 19.50 22.35
N THR A 238 -12.17 19.11 21.48
CA THR A 238 -11.67 19.98 20.39
C THR A 238 -12.27 19.63 19.04
N SER A 239 -12.98 18.50 18.94
CA SER A 239 -13.49 17.93 17.70
C SER A 239 -12.40 17.68 16.64
N LEU A 240 -11.15 17.57 17.07
CA LEU A 240 -10.01 17.27 16.21
C LEU A 240 -9.80 15.76 16.10
N SER A 241 -9.63 15.26 14.88
CA SER A 241 -9.30 13.86 14.67
C SER A 241 -7.88 13.54 15.16
N TYR A 242 -7.67 12.35 15.70
CA TYR A 242 -6.36 11.85 16.08
C TYR A 242 -5.56 11.27 14.91
N PHE A 243 -6.21 10.95 13.79
CA PHE A 243 -5.61 10.26 12.65
C PHE A 243 -5.98 10.91 11.32
N ASP A 244 -5.07 10.87 10.35
CA ASP A 244 -5.33 11.33 8.99
C ASP A 244 -5.89 10.22 8.09
N ASN A 245 -6.09 10.53 6.81
CA ASN A 245 -6.57 9.58 5.79
C ASN A 245 -5.62 8.41 5.53
N GLN A 246 -4.35 8.53 5.92
CA GLN A 246 -3.31 7.51 5.77
C GLN A 246 -2.99 6.82 7.11
N CYS A 247 -3.77 7.11 8.16
CA CYS A 247 -3.55 6.64 9.50
C CYS A 247 -2.23 7.05 10.16
N HIS A 248 -1.67 8.17 9.75
CA HIS A 248 -0.70 8.85 10.58
C HIS A 248 -1.42 9.58 11.71
N MET A 249 -0.78 9.62 12.87
CA MET A 249 -1.27 10.43 13.97
C MET A 249 -1.19 11.90 13.60
N THR A 250 -2.28 12.63 13.81
CA THR A 250 -2.28 14.09 13.73
C THR A 250 -1.59 14.68 14.97
N ALA A 251 -1.38 16.00 14.98
CA ALA A 251 -0.90 16.70 16.18
C ALA A 251 -1.78 16.44 17.42
N SER A 252 -3.11 16.28 17.24
CA SER A 252 -4.03 15.92 18.32
C SER A 252 -3.73 14.50 18.85
N GLY A 253 -3.51 13.54 17.94
CA GLY A 253 -3.16 12.16 18.29
C GLY A 253 -1.83 12.06 19.03
N LEU A 254 -0.79 12.75 18.54
CA LEU A 254 0.52 12.82 19.18
C LEU A 254 0.45 13.44 20.58
N LYS A 255 -0.28 14.55 20.74
CA LYS A 255 -0.50 15.19 22.04
C LYS A 255 -1.18 14.25 23.04
N LYS A 256 -2.04 13.35 22.56
CA LYS A 256 -2.74 12.39 23.41
C LYS A 256 -1.84 11.29 23.96
N ILE A 257 -0.87 10.81 23.18
CA ILE A 257 0.10 9.80 23.62
C ILE A 257 1.33 10.38 24.30
N GLU A 258 1.58 11.69 24.19
CA GLU A 258 2.76 12.36 24.78
C GLU A 258 2.94 12.01 26.26
N LYS A 259 1.85 12.07 27.04
CA LYS A 259 1.90 11.71 28.46
C LYS A 259 2.24 10.24 28.69
N VAL A 260 1.72 9.34 27.87
CA VAL A 260 2.02 7.89 27.94
C VAL A 260 3.50 7.68 27.65
N PHE A 261 4.01 8.27 26.57
CA PHE A 261 5.43 8.22 26.20
C PHE A 261 6.35 8.69 27.33
N LEU A 262 6.05 9.84 27.93
CA LEU A 262 6.88 10.36 29.02
C LEU A 262 6.88 9.43 30.24
N LEU A 263 5.74 8.83 30.57
CA LEU A 263 5.62 7.89 31.69
C LEU A 263 6.37 6.57 31.41
N GLU A 264 6.18 5.99 30.23
CA GLU A 264 6.84 4.74 29.83
C GLU A 264 8.35 4.92 29.68
N ILE A 265 8.81 6.06 29.13
CA ILE A 265 10.24 6.36 29.06
C ILE A 265 10.83 6.46 30.46
N GLN A 266 10.15 7.16 31.38
CA GLN A 266 10.61 7.23 32.77
C GLN A 266 10.60 5.88 33.47
N ALA A 267 9.63 5.01 33.18
CA ALA A 267 9.58 3.65 33.70
C ALA A 267 10.73 2.80 33.16
N GLY A 268 10.90 2.74 31.84
CA GLY A 268 11.94 1.97 31.19
C GLY A 268 13.36 2.42 31.49
N LEU A 269 13.58 3.71 31.80
CA LEU A 269 14.88 4.20 32.28
C LEU A 269 15.20 3.80 33.74
N LYS A 270 14.19 3.45 34.54
CA LYS A 270 14.37 2.92 35.91
C LYS A 270 14.57 1.41 35.93
N GLU A 271 14.18 0.73 34.85
CA GLU A 271 14.44 -0.70 34.66
C GLU A 271 15.90 -0.91 34.28
N ASN A 272 16.66 -1.52 35.20
CA ASN A 272 18.08 -1.86 35.05
C ASN A 272 18.38 -2.72 33.82
#